data_AF-A0A3A6MF92-F1
#
_entry.id   AF-A0A3A6MF92-F1
#
_cell.length_a   1.000
_cell.length_b   1.000
_cell.length_c   1.000
_cell.angle_alpha   90.00
_cell.angle_beta   90.00
_cell.angle_gamma   90.00
#
_symmetry.space_group_name_H-M   'P 1'
#
loop_
_entity.id
_entity.type
_entity.pdbx_description
1 polymer ?
#
loop_
_entity_poly.entity_id
_entity_poly.type
_entity_poly.pdbx_seq_one_letter_code
_entity_poly.pdbx_strand_id
1 'polypeptide(L)'
;MDHFLEKIDTHTLSLLQQGDEKAFDTIFWKYNPRVFHFIHSLLYDKILAEDLTQNVFLKIWERHQDIKPEEGFEAYLFTIARNMVYKETEKRLLSERFLDSIKQTDADKHFEIDVDTDSLQEYIDELVEQLPSSRKKIYLMSKKQHLTNKEIAAQLSLSEKTVETQLYRALHFLRSKLANEIVALALFFLSSNFK
;
A
#
# COMPACT_ATOMS: atom_id res chain seq x y z
N MET A 1 0.86 -0.46 -31.06
CA MET A 1 -0.17 -0.02 -30.10
C MET A 1 0.38 -0.35 -28.72
N ASP A 2 1.35 0.44 -28.25
CA ASP A 2 2.16 0.17 -27.03
C ASP A 2 2.59 1.50 -26.36
N HIS A 3 1.69 2.49 -26.30
CA HIS A 3 2.01 3.82 -25.74
C HIS A 3 1.90 3.88 -24.20
N PHE A 4 1.59 2.76 -23.54
CA PHE A 4 1.33 2.70 -22.09
C PHE A 4 2.58 2.39 -21.23
N LEU A 5 3.68 1.94 -21.84
CA LEU A 5 4.92 1.55 -21.14
C LEU A 5 6.08 2.54 -21.31
N GLU A 6 5.88 3.62 -22.04
CA GLU A 6 6.94 4.59 -22.29
C GLU A 6 7.19 5.39 -21.02
N LYS A 7 8.44 5.41 -20.51
CA LYS A 7 8.81 6.25 -19.37
C LYS A 7 8.56 7.72 -19.72
N ILE A 8 8.34 8.57 -18.71
CA ILE A 8 8.39 10.00 -18.97
C ILE A 8 9.82 10.36 -19.37
N ASP A 9 9.95 11.15 -20.42
CA ASP A 9 11.26 11.54 -20.92
C ASP A 9 11.91 12.58 -19.99
N THR A 10 13.24 12.58 -19.99
CA THR A 10 14.04 13.47 -19.16
C THR A 10 13.81 14.95 -19.49
N HIS A 11 13.47 15.28 -20.74
CA HIS A 11 13.23 16.66 -21.15
C HIS A 11 11.96 17.23 -20.49
N THR A 12 10.87 16.47 -20.48
CA THR A 12 9.64 16.81 -19.74
C THR A 12 9.91 17.01 -18.24
N LEU A 13 10.78 16.19 -17.63
CA LEU A 13 11.17 16.36 -16.23
C LEU A 13 12.01 17.63 -16.00
N SER A 14 12.91 17.97 -16.92
CA SER A 14 13.67 19.23 -16.86
C SER A 14 12.79 20.47 -17.03
N LEU A 15 11.75 20.40 -17.85
CA LEU A 15 10.75 21.46 -17.98
C LEU A 15 9.93 21.60 -16.69
N LEU A 16 9.52 20.47 -16.08
CA LEU A 16 8.85 20.47 -14.78
C LEU A 16 9.72 21.12 -13.70
N GLN A 17 11.03 20.82 -13.65
CA GLN A 17 11.95 21.47 -12.70
C GLN A 17 11.94 23.00 -12.81
N GLN A 18 11.75 23.53 -14.03
CA GLN A 18 11.69 24.97 -14.32
C GLN A 18 10.31 25.58 -14.02
N GLY A 19 9.35 24.79 -13.55
CA GLY A 19 7.99 25.24 -13.24
C GLY A 19 7.07 25.29 -14.45
N ASP A 20 7.36 24.55 -15.52
CA ASP A 20 6.49 24.50 -16.70
C ASP A 20 5.19 23.72 -16.39
N GLU A 21 4.05 24.42 -16.47
CA GLU A 21 2.73 23.85 -16.19
C GLU A 21 2.32 22.77 -17.21
N LYS A 22 2.74 22.87 -18.48
CA LYS A 22 2.39 21.86 -19.49
C LYS A 22 3.15 20.57 -19.26
N ALA A 23 4.39 20.66 -18.79
CA ALA A 23 5.16 19.51 -18.36
C ALA A 23 4.49 18.82 -17.17
N PHE A 24 3.99 19.59 -16.20
CA PHE A 24 3.19 19.05 -15.10
C PHE A 24 1.90 18.37 -15.58
N ASP A 25 1.13 19.00 -16.46
CA ASP A 25 -0.10 18.42 -17.03
C ASP A 25 0.18 17.09 -17.73
N THR A 26 1.25 17.05 -18.52
CA THR A 26 1.68 15.83 -19.22
C THR A 26 1.95 14.69 -18.24
N ILE A 27 2.64 15.00 -17.13
CA ILE A 27 2.93 14.05 -16.06
C ILE A 27 1.65 13.65 -15.33
N PHE A 28 0.79 14.61 -15.00
CA PHE A 28 -0.47 14.39 -14.31
C PHE A 28 -1.37 13.44 -15.09
N TRP A 29 -1.68 13.75 -16.35
CA TRP A 29 -2.57 12.91 -17.17
C TRP A 29 -2.01 11.50 -17.40
N LYS A 30 -0.68 11.37 -17.49
CA LYS A 30 -0.02 10.08 -17.65
C LYS A 30 -0.08 9.21 -16.40
N TYR A 31 0.15 9.79 -15.23
CA TYR A 31 0.34 9.01 -14.00
C TYR A 31 -0.86 9.02 -13.05
N ASN A 32 -1.77 9.99 -13.15
CA ASN A 32 -2.90 10.12 -12.25
C ASN A 32 -3.73 8.83 -12.14
N PRO A 33 -4.17 8.20 -13.25
CA PRO A 33 -4.86 6.92 -13.16
C PRO A 33 -4.02 5.85 -12.46
N ARG A 34 -2.71 5.76 -12.75
CA ARG A 34 -1.84 4.72 -12.17
C ARG A 34 -1.65 4.91 -10.66
N VAL A 35 -1.47 6.15 -10.22
CA VAL A 35 -1.35 6.51 -8.80
C VAL A 35 -2.67 6.26 -8.07
N PHE A 36 -3.80 6.68 -8.67
CA PHE A 36 -5.12 6.41 -8.11
C PHE A 36 -5.38 4.92 -7.92
N HIS A 37 -5.20 4.09 -8.94
CA HIS A 37 -5.43 2.65 -8.83
C HIS A 37 -4.49 2.00 -7.81
N PHE A 38 -3.24 2.45 -7.75
CA PHE A 38 -2.28 1.98 -6.74
C PHE A 38 -2.76 2.31 -5.32
N ILE A 39 -3.11 3.57 -5.04
CA ILE A 39 -3.60 4.00 -3.72
C ILE A 39 -4.92 3.30 -3.37
N HIS A 40 -5.85 3.22 -4.32
CA HIS A 40 -7.14 2.55 -4.15
C HIS A 40 -6.97 1.06 -3.83
N SER A 41 -6.04 0.37 -4.49
CA SER A 41 -5.73 -1.04 -4.19
C SER A 41 -5.18 -1.28 -2.78
N LEU A 42 -4.68 -0.24 -2.11
CA LEU A 42 -4.13 -0.34 -0.76
C LEU A 42 -5.13 0.09 0.32
N LEU A 43 -6.07 0.98 -0.01
CA LEU A 43 -6.99 1.58 0.95
C LEU A 43 -8.44 1.12 0.80
N TYR A 44 -8.84 0.62 -0.38
CA TYR A 44 -10.22 0.25 -0.73
C TYR A 44 -11.26 1.35 -0.46
N ASP A 45 -10.81 2.60 -0.41
CA ASP A 45 -11.63 3.79 -0.17
C ASP A 45 -11.43 4.74 -1.35
N LYS A 46 -12.45 4.83 -2.20
CA LYS A 46 -12.39 5.61 -3.44
C LYS A 46 -12.18 7.11 -3.17
N ILE A 47 -12.90 7.67 -2.21
CA ILE A 47 -12.86 9.11 -1.93
C ILE A 47 -11.48 9.47 -1.38
N LEU A 48 -10.98 8.68 -0.44
CA LEU A 48 -9.64 8.90 0.09
C LEU A 48 -8.56 8.66 -0.97
N ALA A 49 -8.73 7.67 -1.85
CA ALA A 49 -7.80 7.44 -2.93
C ALA A 49 -7.73 8.62 -3.91
N GLU A 50 -8.87 9.24 -4.23
CA GLU A 50 -8.92 10.47 -5.03
C GLU A 50 -8.17 11.62 -4.33
N ASP A 51 -8.45 11.86 -3.05
CA ASP A 51 -7.80 12.92 -2.26
C ASP A 51 -6.29 12.72 -2.15
N LEU A 52 -5.84 11.53 -1.75
CA LEU A 52 -4.41 11.23 -1.64
C LEU A 52 -3.71 11.31 -2.99
N THR A 53 -4.37 10.92 -4.08
CA THR A 53 -3.80 11.06 -5.42
C THR A 53 -3.57 12.52 -5.77
N GLN A 54 -4.55 13.39 -5.52
CA GLN A 54 -4.37 14.84 -5.71
C GLN A 54 -3.21 15.36 -4.87
N ASN A 55 -3.12 14.96 -3.60
CA ASN A 55 -2.03 15.36 -2.71
C ASN A 55 -0.65 14.89 -3.21
N VAL A 56 -0.55 13.71 -3.84
CA VAL A 56 0.70 13.25 -4.46
C VAL A 56 1.15 14.24 -5.53
N PHE A 57 0.25 14.64 -6.44
CA PHE A 57 0.61 15.56 -7.53
C PHE A 57 0.85 16.99 -7.05
N LEU A 58 0.11 17.46 -6.04
CA LEU A 58 0.44 18.72 -5.37
C LEU A 58 1.86 18.70 -4.81
N LYS A 59 2.27 17.59 -4.18
CA LYS A 59 3.62 17.45 -3.65
C LYS A 59 4.70 17.36 -4.73
N ILE A 60 4.38 16.77 -5.89
CA ILE A 60 5.26 16.80 -7.07
C ILE A 60 5.45 18.24 -7.54
N TRP A 61 4.38 19.02 -7.63
CA TRP A 61 4.44 20.43 -8.01
C TRP A 61 5.25 21.25 -7.00
N GLU A 62 4.93 21.17 -5.70
CA GLU A 62 5.64 21.92 -4.64
C GLU A 62 7.15 21.62 -4.59
N ARG A 63 7.55 20.40 -4.96
CA ARG A 63 8.95 19.94 -4.92
C ARG A 63 9.55 19.75 -6.30
N HIS A 64 8.98 20.39 -7.33
CA HIS A 64 9.39 20.14 -8.70
C HIS A 64 10.89 20.43 -8.94
N GLN A 65 11.46 21.40 -8.21
CA GLN A 65 12.86 21.80 -8.30
C GLN A 65 13.84 20.72 -7.80
N ASP A 66 13.39 19.84 -6.90
CA ASP A 66 14.20 18.78 -6.30
C ASP A 66 14.20 17.48 -7.14
N ILE A 67 13.31 17.38 -8.12
CA ILE A 67 13.17 16.17 -8.95
C ILE A 67 14.39 16.05 -9.83
N LYS A 68 15.18 14.99 -9.69
CA LYS A 68 16.33 14.73 -10.55
C LYS A 68 15.92 13.92 -11.79
N PRO A 69 15.96 14.48 -13.00
CA PRO A 69 15.49 13.81 -14.22
C PRO A 69 16.18 12.46 -14.51
N GLU A 70 17.42 12.31 -14.06
CA GLU A 70 18.24 11.11 -14.16
C GLU A 70 17.92 10.03 -13.11
N GLU A 71 17.27 10.38 -12.01
CA GLU A 71 16.92 9.48 -10.91
C GLU A 71 15.46 9.01 -11.00
N GLY A 72 15.14 8.19 -12.01
CA GLY A 72 13.93 7.36 -12.09
C GLY A 72 12.62 7.93 -11.50
N PHE A 73 11.99 8.88 -12.19
CA PHE A 73 10.81 9.60 -11.72
C PHE A 73 9.64 8.72 -11.23
N GLU A 74 9.35 7.60 -11.90
CA GLU A 74 8.26 6.71 -11.48
C GLU A 74 8.50 6.16 -10.05
N ALA A 75 9.73 5.77 -9.73
CA ALA A 75 10.05 5.26 -8.40
C ALA A 75 9.92 6.33 -7.32
N TYR A 76 10.28 7.58 -7.65
CA TYR A 76 10.08 8.74 -6.80
C TYR A 76 8.58 9.01 -6.55
N LEU A 77 7.78 9.05 -7.62
CA LEU A 77 6.33 9.27 -7.56
C LEU A 77 5.62 8.23 -6.69
N PHE A 78 5.86 6.93 -6.95
CA PHE A 78 5.24 5.87 -6.16
C PHE A 78 5.77 5.77 -4.73
N THR A 79 6.98 6.28 -4.46
CA THR A 79 7.48 6.43 -3.08
C THR A 79 6.67 7.48 -2.33
N ILE A 80 6.34 8.61 -2.96
CA ILE A 80 5.48 9.63 -2.34
C ILE A 80 4.09 9.06 -2.06
N ALA A 81 3.45 8.45 -3.05
CA ALA A 81 2.13 7.83 -2.92
C ALA A 81 2.09 6.81 -1.78
N ARG A 82 3.07 5.89 -1.75
CA ARG A 82 3.19 4.88 -0.68
C ARG A 82 3.35 5.52 0.70
N ASN A 83 4.17 6.56 0.83
CA ASN A 83 4.37 7.24 2.10
C ASN A 83 3.09 7.96 2.58
N MET A 84 2.27 8.49 1.68
CA MET A 84 0.97 9.07 2.02
C MET A 84 -0.02 8.02 2.51
N VAL A 85 -0.11 6.89 1.83
CA VAL A 85 -0.91 5.73 2.27
C VAL A 85 -0.48 5.26 3.66
N TYR A 86 0.82 5.15 3.92
CA TYR A 86 1.32 4.76 5.25
C TYR A 86 0.91 5.74 6.33
N LYS A 87 1.06 7.04 6.10
CA LYS A 87 0.68 8.08 7.06
C LYS A 87 -0.82 8.08 7.34
N GLU A 88 -1.64 7.92 6.31
CA GLU A 88 -3.09 7.88 6.47
C GLU A 88 -3.53 6.60 7.20
N THR A 89 -2.91 5.46 6.89
CA THR A 89 -3.16 4.20 7.62
C THR A 89 -2.74 4.32 9.09
N GLU A 90 -1.59 4.92 9.38
CA GLU A 90 -1.14 5.19 10.74
C GLU A 90 -2.11 6.11 11.49
N LYS A 91 -2.59 7.18 10.84
CA LYS A 91 -3.58 8.09 11.40
C LYS A 91 -4.91 7.37 11.69
N ARG A 92 -5.39 6.52 10.78
CA ARG A 92 -6.58 5.68 10.98
C ARG A 92 -6.42 4.75 12.17
N LEU A 93 -5.29 4.04 12.27
CA LEU A 93 -5.00 3.17 13.41
C LEU A 93 -4.91 3.92 14.75
N LEU A 94 -4.34 5.13 14.75
CA LEU A 94 -4.30 5.98 15.95
C LEU A 94 -5.69 6.51 16.31
N SER A 95 -6.48 6.89 15.31
CA SER A 95 -7.87 7.33 15.49
C SER A 95 -8.76 6.19 15.96
N GLU A 96 -8.59 4.98 15.45
CA GLU A 96 -9.28 3.77 15.91
C GLU A 96 -8.90 3.45 17.35
N ARG A 97 -7.61 3.48 17.71
CA ARG A 97 -7.19 3.30 19.12
C ARG A 97 -7.75 4.37 20.05
N PHE A 98 -7.82 5.62 19.58
CA PHE A 98 -8.44 6.71 20.33
C PHE A 98 -9.95 6.50 20.44
N LEU A 99 -10.62 6.10 19.36
CA LEU A 99 -12.03 5.75 19.36
C LEU A 99 -12.30 4.53 20.23
N ASP A 100 -11.48 3.48 20.25
CA ASP A 100 -11.62 2.31 21.11
C ASP A 100 -11.44 2.68 22.59
N SER A 101 -10.56 3.65 22.89
CA SER A 101 -10.44 4.22 24.23
C SER A 101 -11.67 5.02 24.67
N ILE A 102 -12.49 5.50 23.72
CA ILE A 102 -13.74 6.23 23.96
C ILE A 102 -14.97 5.29 23.88
N LYS A 103 -14.94 4.28 23.01
CA LYS A 103 -15.98 3.29 22.70
C LYS A 103 -16.13 2.19 23.76
N GLN A 104 -15.32 2.19 24.81
CA GLN A 104 -15.72 1.52 26.06
C GLN A 104 -16.99 2.11 26.69
N THR A 105 -17.57 3.17 26.11
CA THR A 105 -18.79 3.80 26.64
C THR A 105 -20.04 3.65 25.78
N ASP A 106 -20.01 3.49 24.45
CA ASP A 106 -21.28 3.37 23.69
C ASP A 106 -21.13 2.60 22.36
N ALA A 107 -22.07 1.69 22.15
CA ALA A 107 -22.12 0.70 21.09
C ALA A 107 -22.54 1.28 19.72
N ASP A 108 -21.77 0.88 18.72
CA ASP A 108 -22.06 0.57 17.31
C ASP A 108 -23.07 1.40 16.51
N LYS A 109 -22.53 2.02 15.45
CA LYS A 109 -23.04 1.92 14.06
C LYS A 109 -22.02 2.54 13.11
N HIS A 110 -21.37 1.71 12.28
CA HIS A 110 -20.75 2.20 11.04
C HIS A 110 -21.16 1.31 9.87
N PHE A 111 -21.37 1.99 8.73
CA PHE A 111 -21.79 1.43 7.45
C PHE A 111 -20.77 0.40 6.97
N GLU A 112 -21.22 -0.85 6.81
CA GLU A 112 -20.47 -1.90 6.15
C GLU A 112 -20.60 -1.74 4.63
N ILE A 113 -19.46 -1.54 3.96
CA ILE A 113 -19.28 -2.09 2.62
C ILE A 113 -19.14 -3.59 2.87
N ASP A 114 -20.14 -4.37 2.46
CA ASP A 114 -20.15 -5.83 2.52
C ASP A 114 -19.14 -6.39 1.51
N VAL A 115 -17.85 -6.19 1.82
CA VAL A 115 -16.82 -7.14 1.42
C VAL A 115 -16.98 -8.27 2.40
N ASP A 116 -17.16 -9.49 1.93
CA ASP A 116 -17.17 -10.70 2.76
C ASP A 116 -15.81 -10.81 3.49
N THR A 117 -15.68 -10.08 4.60
CA THR A 117 -14.46 -9.95 5.40
C THR A 117 -14.10 -11.28 6.03
N ASP A 118 -15.11 -12.12 6.26
CA ASP A 118 -14.95 -13.46 6.81
C ASP A 118 -14.21 -14.34 5.80
N SER A 119 -14.61 -14.32 4.52
CA SER A 119 -13.90 -15.05 3.46
C SER A 119 -12.45 -14.59 3.27
N LEU A 120 -12.18 -13.28 3.37
CA LEU A 120 -10.82 -12.74 3.25
C LEU A 120 -9.96 -13.12 4.45
N GLN A 121 -10.54 -13.08 5.65
CA GLN A 121 -9.85 -13.44 6.88
C GLN A 121 -9.54 -14.94 6.92
N GLU A 122 -10.47 -15.79 6.50
CA GLU A 122 -10.25 -17.24 6.32
C GLU A 122 -9.11 -17.51 5.34
N TYR A 123 -9.09 -16.82 4.20
CA TYR A 123 -8.03 -16.97 3.21
C TYR A 123 -6.66 -16.51 3.75
N ILE A 124 -6.60 -15.42 4.50
CA ILE A 124 -5.36 -14.98 5.16
C ILE A 124 -4.88 -16.04 6.16
N ASP A 125 -5.79 -16.64 6.92
CA ASP A 125 -5.45 -17.69 7.88
C ASP A 125 -4.90 -18.94 7.17
N GLU A 126 -5.48 -19.36 6.04
CA GLU A 126 -4.94 -20.43 5.19
C GLU A 126 -3.54 -20.12 4.66
N LEU A 127 -3.28 -18.88 4.24
CA LEU A 127 -1.93 -18.47 3.81
C LEU A 127 -0.94 -18.47 4.98
N VAL A 128 -1.38 -18.10 6.17
CA VAL A 128 -0.55 -18.16 7.39
C VAL A 128 -0.18 -19.62 7.73
N GLU A 129 -1.07 -20.58 7.49
CA GLU A 129 -0.78 -22.01 7.62
C GLU A 129 0.31 -22.50 6.66
N GLN A 130 0.46 -21.87 5.49
CA GLN A 130 1.51 -22.21 4.50
C GLN A 130 2.90 -21.65 4.87
N LEU A 131 3.01 -20.79 5.90
CA LEU A 131 4.30 -20.29 6.34
C LEU A 131 5.12 -21.40 7.02
N PRO A 132 6.46 -21.42 6.83
CA PRO A 132 7.33 -22.31 7.60
C PRO A 132 7.11 -22.14 9.11
N SER A 133 7.11 -23.24 9.86
CA SER A 133 6.71 -23.29 11.28
C SER A 133 7.36 -22.21 12.16
N SER A 134 8.68 -22.00 12.04
CA SER A 134 9.39 -20.95 12.79
C SER A 134 8.93 -19.54 12.43
N ARG A 135 8.63 -19.30 11.14
CA ARG A 135 8.17 -18.00 10.63
C ARG A 135 6.72 -17.74 11.02
N LYS A 136 5.86 -18.75 10.88
CA LYS A 136 4.47 -18.72 11.33
C LYS A 136 4.38 -18.38 12.82
N LYS A 137 5.17 -19.04 13.65
CA LYS A 137 5.22 -18.79 15.10
C LYS A 137 5.57 -17.33 15.41
N ILE A 138 6.63 -16.81 14.80
CA ILE A 138 7.05 -15.41 14.97
C ILE A 138 5.95 -14.44 14.51
N TYR A 139 5.33 -14.70 13.36
CA TYR A 139 4.22 -13.89 12.83
C TYR A 139 3.02 -13.88 13.78
N LEU A 140 2.60 -15.04 14.29
CA LEU A 140 1.47 -15.14 15.22
C LEU A 140 1.75 -14.48 16.57
N MET A 141 2.97 -14.59 17.10
CA MET A 141 3.38 -13.88 18.31
C MET A 141 3.29 -12.35 18.13
N SER A 142 3.72 -11.84 16.98
CA SER A 142 3.58 -10.41 16.68
C SER A 142 2.11 -10.00 16.45
N LYS A 143 1.34 -10.79 15.70
CA LYS A 143 0.00 -10.40 15.23
C LYS A 143 -1.12 -10.68 16.25
N LYS A 144 -1.10 -11.82 16.94
CA LYS A 144 -2.14 -12.24 17.90
C LYS A 144 -1.80 -11.91 19.36
N GLN A 145 -0.51 -11.88 19.70
CA GLN A 145 -0.06 -11.60 21.07
C GLN A 145 0.52 -10.19 21.22
N HIS A 146 0.60 -9.41 20.13
CA HIS A 146 1.10 -8.03 20.10
C HIS A 146 2.51 -7.84 20.67
N LEU A 147 3.33 -8.88 20.65
CA LEU A 147 4.70 -8.83 21.16
C LEU A 147 5.61 -8.03 20.22
N THR A 148 6.52 -7.26 20.80
CA THR A 148 7.57 -6.54 20.10
C THR A 148 8.66 -7.49 19.58
N ASN A 149 9.44 -7.05 18.59
CA ASN A 149 10.57 -7.84 18.07
C ASN A 149 11.55 -8.26 19.17
N LYS A 150 11.76 -7.39 20.15
CA LYS A 150 12.62 -7.62 21.32
C LYS A 150 12.08 -8.71 22.23
N GLU A 151 10.78 -8.69 22.54
CA GLU A 151 10.13 -9.71 23.37
C GLU A 151 10.12 -11.08 22.68
N ILE A 152 9.81 -11.12 21.38
CA ILE A 152 9.85 -12.34 20.58
C ILE A 152 11.28 -12.89 20.50
N ALA A 153 12.27 -12.02 20.30
CA ALA A 153 13.69 -12.38 20.26
C ALA A 153 14.13 -13.00 21.58
N ALA A 154 13.77 -12.39 22.71
CA ALA A 154 14.06 -12.92 24.04
C ALA A 154 13.39 -14.29 24.27
N GLN A 155 12.11 -14.43 23.95
CA GLN A 155 11.33 -15.64 24.19
C GLN A 155 11.77 -16.83 23.31
N LEU A 156 12.28 -16.55 22.11
CA LEU A 156 12.74 -17.58 21.17
C LEU A 156 14.27 -17.75 21.16
N SER A 157 15.00 -17.01 22.00
CA SER A 157 16.47 -16.97 22.00
C SER A 157 17.06 -16.68 20.62
N LEU A 158 16.47 -15.71 19.91
CA LEU A 158 16.89 -15.21 18.61
C LEU A 158 17.43 -13.79 18.72
N SER A 159 18.11 -13.30 17.67
CA SER A 159 18.39 -11.87 17.56
C SER A 159 17.15 -11.10 17.07
N GLU A 160 16.99 -9.86 17.51
CA GLU A 160 15.92 -8.95 17.02
C GLU A 160 15.96 -8.84 15.48
N LYS A 161 17.16 -8.85 14.88
CA LYS A 161 17.32 -8.82 13.43
C LYS A 161 16.77 -10.06 12.73
N THR A 162 16.89 -11.23 13.38
CA THR A 162 16.31 -12.48 12.86
C THR A 162 14.79 -12.41 12.91
N VAL A 163 14.21 -11.88 13.99
CA VAL A 163 12.76 -11.69 14.14
C VAL A 163 12.23 -10.74 13.07
N GLU A 164 12.87 -9.57 12.91
CA GLU A 164 12.53 -8.58 11.87
C GLU A 164 12.56 -9.21 10.46
N THR A 165 13.61 -9.97 10.15
CA THR A 165 13.75 -10.65 8.85
C THR A 165 12.66 -11.68 8.62
N GLN A 166 12.29 -12.45 9.64
CA GLN A 166 11.21 -13.45 9.53
C GLN A 166 9.84 -12.78 9.36
N LEU A 167 9.58 -11.68 10.06
CA LEU A 167 8.35 -10.89 9.90
C LEU A 167 8.28 -10.26 8.51
N TYR A 168 9.38 -9.68 8.02
CA TYR A 168 9.47 -9.15 6.66
C TYR A 168 9.14 -10.23 5.63
N ARG A 169 9.74 -11.42 5.75
CA ARG A 169 9.49 -12.56 4.85
C ARG A 169 8.06 -13.09 4.94
N ALA A 170 7.45 -13.06 6.12
CA ALA A 170 6.04 -13.46 6.31
C ALA A 170 5.12 -12.48 5.59
N LEU A 171 5.31 -11.17 5.80
CA LEU A 171 4.53 -10.13 5.15
C LEU A 171 4.72 -10.12 3.63
N HIS A 172 5.95 -10.34 3.16
CA HIS A 172 6.22 -10.45 1.72
C HIS A 172 5.47 -11.64 1.10
N PHE A 173 5.47 -12.81 1.76
CA PHE A 173 4.74 -13.99 1.29
C PHE A 173 3.22 -13.75 1.24
N LEU A 174 2.64 -13.19 2.31
CA LEU A 174 1.21 -12.91 2.36
C LEU A 174 0.80 -11.90 1.27
N ARG A 175 1.59 -10.83 1.11
CA ARG A 175 1.35 -9.82 0.06
C ARG A 175 1.47 -10.40 -1.34
N SER A 176 2.45 -11.25 -1.63
CA SER A 176 2.60 -11.81 -2.97
C SER A 176 1.48 -12.77 -3.33
N LYS A 177 0.96 -13.53 -2.37
CA LYS A 177 -0.18 -14.42 -2.56
C LYS A 177 -1.49 -13.67 -2.77
N LEU A 178 -1.76 -12.65 -1.95
CA LEU A 178 -2.92 -11.78 -2.11
C LEU A 178 -2.88 -11.01 -3.44
N ALA A 179 -1.71 -10.50 -3.84
CA ALA A 179 -1.55 -9.80 -5.11
C ALA A 179 -1.78 -10.72 -6.33
N ASN A 180 -1.30 -11.97 -6.27
CA ASN A 180 -1.51 -12.93 -7.35
C ASN A 180 -2.99 -13.29 -7.55
N GLU A 181 -3.78 -13.38 -6.47
CA GLU A 181 -5.23 -13.60 -6.57
C GLU A 181 -5.97 -12.39 -7.14
N ILE A 182 -5.59 -11.18 -6.75
CA ILE A 182 -6.15 -9.95 -7.33
C ILE A 182 -5.84 -9.89 -8.84
N VAL A 183 -4.63 -10.27 -9.25
CA VAL A 183 -4.25 -10.38 -10.66
C VAL A 183 -5.01 -11.50 -11.36
N ALA A 184 -5.21 -12.66 -10.73
CA ALA A 184 -5.97 -13.77 -11.30
C ALA A 184 -7.46 -13.42 -11.48
N LEU A 185 -8.07 -12.76 -10.50
CA LEU A 185 -9.43 -12.22 -10.60
C LEU A 185 -9.51 -11.17 -11.70
N ALA A 186 -8.57 -10.23 -11.77
CA ALA A 186 -8.52 -9.25 -12.84
C ALA A 186 -8.40 -9.92 -14.23
N LEU A 187 -7.58 -10.95 -14.39
CA LEU A 187 -7.48 -11.73 -15.63
C LEU A 187 -8.75 -12.51 -15.94
N PHE A 188 -9.41 -13.08 -14.93
CA PHE A 188 -10.70 -13.76 -15.08
C PHE A 188 -11.79 -12.80 -15.56
N PHE A 189 -11.89 -11.61 -14.95
CA PHE A 189 -12.83 -10.56 -15.38
C PHE A 189 -12.49 -10.00 -16.77
N LEU A 190 -11.20 -9.90 -17.13
CA LEU A 190 -10.79 -9.52 -18.49
C LEU A 190 -11.14 -10.62 -19.51
N SER A 191 -11.11 -11.89 -19.11
CA SER A 191 -11.47 -13.03 -19.98
C SER A 191 -12.99 -13.24 -20.10
N SER A 192 -13.78 -12.86 -19.09
CA SER A 192 -15.24 -13.01 -19.09
C SER A 192 -15.98 -11.88 -19.80
N ASN A 193 -15.34 -10.72 -20.00
CA ASN A 193 -15.86 -9.58 -20.78
C ASN A 193 -15.61 -9.71 -22.31
N PHE A 194 -15.00 -10.82 -22.75
CA PHE A 194 -14.91 -11.20 -24.16
C PHE A 194 -15.91 -12.34 -24.46
N LYS A 195 -17.21 -12.03 -24.46
CA LYS A 195 -18.23 -12.85 -25.11
C LYS A 195 -19.40 -12.01 -25.59
#